data_AF-T1PIR7-F1
#
_entry.id   AF-T1PIR7-F1
#
_cell.length_a   1.000
_cell.length_b   1.000
_cell.length_c   1.000
_cell.angle_alpha   90.00
_cell.angle_beta   90.00
_cell.angle_gamma   90.00
#
_symmetry.space_group_name_H-M   'P 1'
#
loop_
_entity.id
_entity.type
_entity.pdbx_description
1 polymer ?
#
loop_
_entity_poly.entity_id
_entity_poly.type
_entity_poly.pdbx_seq_one_letter_code
_entity_poly.pdbx_strand_id
1 'polypeptide(L)'
;MCGEVQVPEDHLDVCRVCNATGQNCRVDETTQAGDGIENTDFVFYVSARQTERCHKGLTVAYAAHCQQEASLDRPIAGHANLCPDSISTKPQELHTLISTVKHEILHALGFSVSLFAFFRDDDGNPRTPRNPDTGKPHLNEDLQIHQWSNTTIRKITRQNWSVRGGHVNKTIDMMVTPRVVAEVRKHFNCDKLEGAELEDQGGEGTALTHWEKRILENEAMTGTHTQSPVFSRITLALMEDSGWYRANYSMASPLSWGRGLGCNFVMRSCKDWIQLNNAKGHSIHPFCSKVKQDPLQTECTDDRNSVALCNLIRHNYELPEKYQNFDSISNIKDGEEVYYGGSVALADHCPYIQEFTWRNKNVTIRGSHCHFVENNPKAEKNYALESYGQGSKCFDHGDAMWEERNCHHTREWQHWGSGCYRYNCSDGRLHIFVGNYSYTCYFPGQKLSISISANDWLHRGALICPSCEEMCGEYFGARDEECRLREEAPPLNKYPRDYLQCGASALSALYWYHQPIFLAIVSMAIVLLSRSRR
;
A
#
# COMPACT_ATOMS: atom_id res chain seq x y z
N MET A 1 14.25 -16.53 -28.33
CA MET A 1 14.94 -15.31 -27.86
C MET A 1 14.49 -15.01 -26.44
N CYS A 2 15.40 -14.55 -25.58
CA CYS A 2 15.14 -14.32 -24.16
C CYS A 2 14.97 -12.82 -23.86
N GLY A 3 13.87 -12.25 -24.36
CA GLY A 3 13.57 -10.83 -24.22
C GLY A 3 14.56 -9.91 -24.95
N GLU A 4 14.92 -8.81 -24.30
CA GLU A 4 15.77 -7.74 -24.86
C GLU A 4 17.28 -7.99 -24.68
N VAL A 5 17.64 -9.03 -23.93
CA VAL A 5 19.02 -9.34 -23.59
C VAL A 5 19.64 -10.17 -24.71
N GLN A 6 20.88 -9.82 -25.08
CA GLN A 6 21.73 -10.70 -25.87
C GLN A 6 22.28 -11.78 -24.95
N VAL A 7 21.77 -13.00 -25.10
CA VAL A 7 22.26 -14.17 -24.35
C VAL A 7 23.71 -14.47 -24.79
N PRO A 8 24.67 -14.63 -23.87
CA PRO A 8 26.05 -15.01 -24.20
C PRO A 8 26.10 -16.29 -25.03
N GLU A 9 27.00 -16.35 -26.02
CA GLU A 9 27.14 -17.52 -26.91
C GLU A 9 27.46 -18.79 -26.14
N ASP A 10 28.28 -18.69 -25.08
CA ASP A 10 28.65 -19.82 -24.21
C ASP A 10 27.45 -20.43 -23.46
N HIS A 11 26.32 -19.72 -23.36
CA HIS A 11 25.09 -20.23 -22.73
C HIS A 11 24.12 -20.88 -23.73
N LEU A 12 24.37 -20.74 -25.04
CA LEU A 12 23.47 -21.21 -26.08
C LEU A 12 23.79 -22.66 -26.48
N ASP A 13 22.75 -23.44 -26.70
CA ASP A 13 22.86 -24.73 -27.42
C ASP A 13 22.96 -24.46 -28.94
N VAL A 14 23.29 -25.49 -29.71
CA VAL A 14 23.32 -25.43 -31.18
C VAL A 14 22.00 -24.92 -31.74
N CYS A 15 22.10 -24.10 -32.80
CA CYS A 15 20.93 -23.63 -33.51
C CYS A 15 20.31 -24.81 -34.27
N ARG A 16 18.98 -24.96 -34.15
CA ARG A 16 18.22 -25.96 -34.90
C ARG A 16 17.24 -25.24 -35.84
N VAL A 17 17.40 -25.47 -37.13
CA VAL A 17 16.57 -24.88 -38.18
C VAL A 17 15.60 -25.93 -38.69
N CYS A 18 14.31 -25.61 -38.61
CA CYS A 18 13.23 -26.46 -39.12
C CYS A 18 12.74 -25.93 -40.47
N ASN A 19 12.03 -26.77 -41.23
CA ASN A 19 11.39 -26.31 -42.47
C ASN A 19 10.24 -25.33 -42.18
N ALA A 20 9.61 -24.79 -43.23
CA ALA A 20 8.53 -23.80 -43.10
C ALA A 20 7.29 -24.31 -42.31
N THR A 21 7.14 -25.62 -42.13
CA THR A 21 6.07 -26.23 -41.33
C THR A 21 6.50 -26.60 -39.91
N GLY A 22 7.72 -26.22 -39.48
CA GLY A 22 8.26 -26.52 -38.15
C GLY A 22 8.71 -27.99 -37.99
N GLN A 23 8.79 -28.75 -39.08
CA GLN A 23 9.19 -30.16 -39.11
C GLN A 23 10.62 -30.32 -39.65
N ASN A 24 11.18 -31.53 -39.54
CA ASN A 24 12.51 -31.87 -40.05
C ASN A 24 13.61 -30.91 -39.57
N CYS A 25 13.63 -30.60 -38.28
CA CYS A 25 14.63 -29.74 -37.67
C CYS A 25 16.02 -30.34 -37.78
N ARG A 26 16.98 -29.57 -38.28
CA ARG A 26 18.39 -29.96 -38.41
C ARG A 26 19.26 -28.98 -37.63
N VAL A 27 20.39 -29.46 -37.13
CA VAL A 27 21.40 -28.60 -36.53
C VAL A 27 22.03 -27.75 -37.64
N ASP A 28 22.16 -26.46 -37.38
CA ASP A 28 22.96 -25.57 -38.22
C ASP A 28 24.44 -25.87 -37.97
N GLU A 29 25.11 -26.43 -38.97
CA GLU A 29 26.52 -26.86 -38.91
C GLU A 29 27.48 -25.70 -38.64
N THR A 30 27.04 -24.45 -38.80
CA THR A 30 27.84 -23.26 -38.47
C THR A 30 27.82 -22.90 -36.99
N THR A 31 27.01 -23.59 -36.17
CA THR A 31 26.85 -23.31 -34.74
C THR A 31 27.47 -24.39 -33.88
N GLN A 32 28.11 -23.97 -32.80
CA GLN A 32 28.68 -24.85 -31.77
C GLN A 32 27.94 -24.59 -30.46
N ALA A 33 27.60 -25.66 -29.73
CA ALA A 33 27.06 -25.51 -28.38
C ALA A 33 28.12 -24.92 -27.46
N GLY A 34 27.72 -23.92 -26.68
CA GLY A 34 28.53 -23.41 -25.58
C GLY A 34 28.61 -24.40 -24.42
N ASP A 35 29.49 -24.10 -23.46
CA ASP A 35 29.71 -24.94 -22.28
C ASP A 35 28.51 -24.94 -21.30
N GLY A 36 27.60 -23.96 -21.43
CA GLY A 36 26.50 -23.76 -20.51
C GLY A 36 26.96 -23.16 -19.18
N ILE A 37 26.12 -23.29 -18.14
CA ILE A 37 26.43 -22.80 -16.80
C ILE A 37 26.32 -23.96 -15.81
N GLU A 38 27.44 -24.37 -15.24
CA GLU A 38 27.48 -25.43 -14.24
C GLU A 38 26.83 -25.00 -12.91
N ASN A 39 26.37 -25.98 -12.12
CA ASN A 39 25.83 -25.79 -10.76
C ASN A 39 24.73 -24.70 -10.66
N THR A 40 23.88 -24.59 -11.68
CA THR A 40 22.89 -23.52 -11.80
C THR A 40 21.51 -24.08 -12.09
N ASP A 41 20.54 -23.74 -11.26
CA ASP A 41 19.15 -24.20 -11.42
C ASP A 41 18.31 -23.28 -12.32
N PHE A 42 18.65 -21.98 -12.35
CA PHE A 42 17.94 -20.96 -13.11
C PHE A 42 18.86 -19.80 -13.51
N VAL A 43 18.79 -19.36 -14.75
CA VAL A 43 19.52 -18.19 -15.26
C VAL A 43 18.57 -17.03 -15.50
N PHE A 44 18.84 -15.88 -14.87
CA PHE A 44 18.01 -14.69 -14.99
C PHE A 44 18.74 -13.57 -15.71
N TYR A 45 18.32 -13.28 -16.93
CA TYR A 45 18.89 -12.24 -17.78
C TYR A 45 18.22 -10.89 -17.51
N VAL A 46 18.99 -9.88 -17.13
CA VAL A 46 18.44 -8.56 -16.80
C VAL A 46 18.91 -7.51 -17.80
N SER A 47 17.97 -6.72 -18.34
CA SER A 47 18.25 -5.54 -19.14
C SER A 47 17.59 -4.29 -18.55
N ALA A 48 18.11 -3.12 -18.92
CA ALA A 48 17.47 -1.84 -18.67
C ALA A 48 17.35 -1.06 -20.00
N ARG A 49 16.32 -1.38 -20.77
CA ARG A 49 16.07 -0.78 -22.10
C ARG A 49 14.69 -0.15 -22.15
N GLN A 50 14.62 1.05 -22.72
CA GLN A 50 13.34 1.69 -23.00
C GLN A 50 12.78 1.10 -24.30
N THR A 51 11.71 0.32 -24.20
CA THR A 51 11.09 -0.41 -25.32
C THR A 51 9.65 0.04 -25.56
N GLU A 52 9.03 -0.41 -26.66
CA GLU A 52 7.60 -0.13 -26.90
C GLU A 52 6.70 -0.63 -25.77
N ARG A 53 7.06 -1.77 -25.13
CA ARG A 53 6.33 -2.31 -23.98
C ARG A 53 6.38 -1.35 -22.79
N CYS A 54 7.48 -0.64 -22.58
CA CYS A 54 7.60 0.40 -21.55
C CYS A 54 6.67 1.59 -21.79
N HIS A 55 6.20 1.80 -23.02
CA HIS A 55 5.23 2.86 -23.36
C HIS A 55 3.78 2.40 -23.27
N LYS A 56 3.52 1.10 -23.06
CA LYS A 56 2.18 0.56 -22.88
C LYS A 56 1.77 0.68 -21.41
N GLY A 57 0.79 1.54 -21.14
CA GLY A 57 0.23 1.73 -19.80
C GLY A 57 1.24 2.35 -18.83
N LEU A 58 1.31 1.80 -17.62
CA LEU A 58 2.22 2.23 -16.55
C LEU A 58 3.27 1.15 -16.26
N THR A 59 3.74 0.46 -17.30
CA THR A 59 4.68 -0.66 -17.19
C THR A 59 6.04 -0.16 -16.69
N VAL A 60 6.44 -0.56 -15.48
CA VAL A 60 7.74 -0.21 -14.87
C VAL A 60 8.81 -1.25 -15.20
N ALA A 61 8.39 -2.51 -15.33
CA ALA A 61 9.23 -3.62 -15.73
C ALA A 61 8.36 -4.69 -16.39
N TYR A 62 9.00 -5.64 -17.05
CA TYR A 62 8.34 -6.85 -17.54
C TYR A 62 9.31 -8.03 -17.57
N ALA A 63 8.80 -9.21 -17.27
CA ALA A 63 9.57 -10.44 -17.27
C ALA A 63 8.79 -11.63 -17.80
N ALA A 64 9.55 -12.62 -18.25
CA ALA A 64 9.02 -13.88 -18.72
C ALA A 64 10.07 -14.98 -18.57
N HIS A 65 9.61 -16.23 -18.57
CA HIS A 65 10.49 -17.36 -18.81
C HIS A 65 10.90 -17.40 -20.29
N CYS A 66 12.07 -17.94 -20.56
CA CYS A 66 12.63 -18.09 -21.90
C CYS A 66 12.83 -19.55 -22.28
N GLN A 67 13.09 -20.40 -21.29
CA GLN A 67 13.38 -21.82 -21.50
C GLN A 67 12.88 -22.64 -20.31
N GLN A 68 12.34 -23.81 -20.64
CA GLN A 68 11.92 -24.83 -19.69
C GLN A 68 12.83 -26.06 -19.82
N GLU A 69 13.03 -26.76 -18.72
CA GLU A 69 13.64 -28.09 -18.66
C GLU A 69 12.80 -29.10 -19.45
N ALA A 70 13.46 -30.00 -20.19
CA ALA A 70 12.78 -30.96 -21.07
C ALA A 70 11.97 -32.05 -20.34
N SER A 71 12.37 -32.42 -19.11
CA SER A 71 11.77 -33.53 -18.36
C SER A 71 10.59 -33.10 -17.48
N LEU A 72 10.77 -31.98 -16.77
CA LEU A 72 9.85 -31.51 -15.73
C LEU A 72 9.13 -30.20 -16.08
N ASP A 73 9.39 -29.64 -17.26
CA ASP A 73 8.80 -28.38 -17.74
C ASP A 73 9.11 -27.18 -16.83
N ARG A 74 10.06 -27.32 -15.91
CA ARG A 74 10.46 -26.28 -14.97
C ARG A 74 11.16 -25.15 -15.71
N PRO A 75 10.83 -23.87 -15.49
CA PRO A 75 11.62 -22.76 -16.00
C PRO A 75 13.08 -22.85 -15.53
N ILE A 76 14.01 -22.79 -16.49
CA ILE A 76 15.47 -22.81 -16.24
C ILE A 76 16.18 -21.55 -16.72
N ALA A 77 15.50 -20.75 -17.55
CA ALA A 77 15.97 -19.43 -17.89
C ALA A 77 14.79 -18.47 -18.02
N GLY A 78 15.00 -17.22 -17.64
CA GLY A 78 14.05 -16.15 -17.82
C GLY A 78 14.75 -14.81 -17.98
N HIS A 79 13.99 -13.79 -18.32
CA HIS A 79 14.50 -12.43 -18.43
C HIS A 79 13.62 -11.44 -17.69
N ALA A 80 14.20 -10.31 -17.32
CA ALA A 80 13.48 -9.09 -16.97
C ALA A 80 14.06 -7.89 -17.70
N ASN A 81 13.19 -7.00 -18.14
CA ASN A 81 13.59 -5.68 -18.60
C ASN A 81 13.02 -4.61 -17.66
N LEU A 82 13.91 -3.76 -17.17
CA LEU A 82 13.60 -2.60 -16.33
C LEU A 82 13.46 -1.37 -17.22
N CYS A 83 12.31 -0.68 -17.19
CA CYS A 83 12.07 0.50 -18.03
C CYS A 83 12.76 1.74 -17.43
N PRO A 84 13.85 2.26 -18.02
CA PRO A 84 14.68 3.27 -17.37
C PRO A 84 13.94 4.57 -17.00
N ASP A 85 12.98 4.99 -17.83
CA ASP A 85 12.24 6.24 -17.61
C ASP A 85 11.21 6.15 -16.48
N SER A 86 10.84 4.93 -16.06
CA SER A 86 9.84 4.66 -15.02
C SER A 86 10.45 4.30 -13.67
N ILE A 87 11.78 4.22 -13.59
CA ILE A 87 12.51 3.81 -12.39
C ILE A 87 13.21 5.02 -11.77
N SER A 88 12.95 5.24 -10.48
CA SER A 88 13.63 6.25 -9.69
C SER A 88 14.83 5.64 -8.97
N THR A 89 15.97 6.32 -9.01
CA THR A 89 17.18 5.94 -8.26
C THR A 89 17.22 6.54 -6.86
N LYS A 90 16.14 7.19 -6.43
CA LYS A 90 16.07 7.81 -5.10
C LYS A 90 16.03 6.74 -4.01
N PRO A 91 16.75 6.93 -2.88
CA PRO A 91 16.73 5.97 -1.77
C PRO A 91 15.32 5.65 -1.25
N GLN A 92 14.42 6.64 -1.27
CA GLN A 92 13.02 6.51 -0.83
C GLN A 92 12.20 5.52 -1.68
N GLU A 93 12.61 5.29 -2.94
CA GLU A 93 11.89 4.45 -3.90
C GLU A 93 12.58 3.09 -4.10
N LEU A 94 13.73 2.87 -3.45
CA LEU A 94 14.49 1.62 -3.54
C LEU A 94 13.67 0.41 -3.08
N HIS A 95 12.89 0.55 -2.02
CA HIS A 95 12.02 -0.54 -1.52
C HIS A 95 10.99 -0.96 -2.57
N THR A 96 10.35 0.02 -3.22
CA THR A 96 9.40 -0.22 -4.32
C THR A 96 10.08 -0.90 -5.50
N LEU A 97 11.27 -0.43 -5.89
CA LEU A 97 12.04 -1.04 -6.98
C LEU A 97 12.41 -2.50 -6.68
N ILE A 98 12.89 -2.80 -5.47
CA ILE A 98 13.21 -4.17 -5.05
C ILE A 98 11.96 -5.05 -5.13
N SER A 99 10.80 -4.53 -4.73
CA SER A 99 9.54 -5.26 -4.86
C SER A 99 9.17 -5.52 -6.32
N THR A 100 9.31 -4.53 -7.20
CA THR A 100 9.07 -4.70 -8.64
C THR A 100 9.98 -5.79 -9.21
N VAL A 101 11.27 -5.78 -8.90
CA VAL A 101 12.20 -6.82 -9.38
C VAL A 101 11.80 -8.21 -8.88
N LYS A 102 11.39 -8.34 -7.61
CA LYS A 102 10.91 -9.62 -7.05
C LYS A 102 9.63 -10.11 -7.74
N HIS A 103 8.71 -9.19 -8.04
CA HIS A 103 7.49 -9.48 -8.79
C HIS A 103 7.81 -10.04 -10.18
N GLU A 104 8.69 -9.38 -10.91
CA GLU A 104 9.16 -9.85 -12.23
C GLU A 104 9.86 -11.21 -12.17
N ILE A 105 10.66 -11.45 -11.13
CA ILE A 105 11.30 -12.76 -10.91
C ILE A 105 10.23 -13.85 -10.76
N LEU A 106 9.14 -13.60 -10.03
CA LEU A 106 8.08 -14.60 -9.84
C LEU A 106 7.36 -14.94 -11.16
N HIS A 107 7.16 -13.96 -12.04
CA HIS A 107 6.66 -14.25 -13.40
C HIS A 107 7.60 -15.16 -14.19
N ALA A 108 8.90 -14.88 -14.14
CA ALA A 108 9.91 -15.69 -14.82
C ALA A 108 10.05 -17.10 -14.24
N LEU A 109 9.81 -17.26 -12.93
CA LEU A 109 9.91 -18.54 -12.23
C LEU A 109 8.66 -19.42 -12.35
N GLY A 110 7.48 -18.87 -12.57
CA GLY A 110 6.28 -19.71 -12.67
C GLY A 110 4.92 -19.05 -12.60
N PHE A 111 4.80 -17.86 -12.02
CA PHE A 111 3.52 -17.14 -11.97
C PHE A 111 3.23 -16.50 -13.33
N SER A 112 2.87 -17.31 -14.31
CA SER A 112 2.58 -16.83 -15.66
C SER A 112 1.53 -17.70 -16.33
N VAL A 113 0.61 -17.05 -17.05
CA VAL A 113 -0.43 -17.71 -17.85
C VAL A 113 0.13 -18.74 -18.83
N SER A 114 1.34 -18.48 -19.34
CA SER A 114 2.07 -19.38 -20.24
C SER A 114 2.59 -20.67 -19.57
N LEU A 115 2.66 -20.70 -18.24
CA LEU A 115 3.28 -21.77 -17.45
C LEU A 115 2.28 -22.60 -16.64
N PHE A 116 1.07 -22.10 -16.35
CA PHE A 116 0.10 -22.82 -15.53
C PHE A 116 -0.28 -24.20 -16.06
N ALA A 117 -0.35 -24.37 -17.38
CA ALA A 117 -0.62 -25.67 -17.99
C ALA A 117 0.50 -26.69 -17.77
N PHE A 118 1.69 -26.24 -17.41
CA PHE A 118 2.86 -27.08 -17.18
C PHE A 118 3.04 -27.50 -15.72
N PHE A 119 2.23 -26.98 -14.80
CA PHE A 119 2.30 -27.32 -13.38
C PHE A 119 2.16 -28.83 -13.13
N ARG A 120 2.83 -29.27 -12.07
CA ARG A 120 2.88 -30.67 -11.64
C ARG A 120 2.30 -30.83 -10.24
N ASP A 121 1.89 -32.05 -9.91
CA ASP A 121 1.49 -32.41 -8.55
C ASP A 121 2.72 -32.74 -7.68
N ASP A 122 2.48 -33.10 -6.41
CA ASP A 122 3.53 -33.37 -5.44
C ASP A 122 4.35 -34.63 -5.78
N ASP A 123 3.79 -35.53 -6.59
CA ASP A 123 4.46 -36.73 -7.10
C ASP A 123 5.22 -36.44 -8.40
N GLY A 124 5.19 -35.20 -8.89
CA GLY A 124 5.85 -34.76 -10.12
C GLY A 124 5.07 -35.08 -11.40
N ASN A 125 3.83 -35.56 -11.30
CA ASN A 125 3.00 -35.85 -12.49
C ASN A 125 2.40 -34.56 -13.06
N PRO A 126 2.25 -34.44 -14.40
CA PRO A 126 1.57 -33.30 -15.01
C PRO A 126 0.11 -33.16 -14.51
N ARG A 127 -0.26 -31.95 -14.03
CA ARG A 127 -1.65 -31.64 -13.67
C ARG A 127 -2.57 -31.51 -14.89
N THR A 128 -1.98 -31.17 -16.04
CA THR A 128 -2.68 -31.02 -17.30
C THR A 128 -2.34 -32.18 -18.23
N PRO A 129 -3.33 -32.84 -18.85
CA PRO A 129 -3.10 -33.90 -19.83
C PRO A 129 -2.14 -33.46 -20.94
N ARG A 130 -1.19 -34.33 -21.28
CA ARG A 130 -0.20 -34.09 -22.34
C ARG A 130 -0.66 -34.75 -23.65
N ASN A 131 -0.37 -34.13 -24.78
CA ASN A 131 -0.50 -34.74 -26.08
C ASN A 131 0.58 -35.85 -26.23
N PRO A 132 0.22 -37.09 -26.60
CA PRO A 132 1.19 -38.19 -26.76
C PRO A 132 2.31 -37.91 -27.78
N ASP A 133 2.02 -37.12 -28.82
CA ASP A 133 2.97 -36.86 -29.91
C ASP A 133 4.00 -35.79 -29.53
N THR A 134 3.60 -34.79 -28.74
CA THR A 134 4.45 -33.63 -28.41
C THR A 134 4.96 -33.63 -26.98
N GLY A 135 4.35 -34.41 -26.09
CA GLY A 135 4.62 -34.39 -24.65
C GLY A 135 4.15 -33.12 -23.93
N LYS A 136 3.49 -32.18 -24.63
CA LYS A 136 3.06 -30.88 -24.10
C LYS A 136 1.54 -30.79 -23.93
N PRO A 137 1.01 -29.86 -23.10
CA PRO A 137 -0.42 -29.56 -23.09
C PRO A 137 -0.95 -29.18 -24.47
N HIS A 138 -2.25 -29.29 -24.65
CA HIS A 138 -2.93 -28.72 -25.81
C HIS A 138 -2.63 -27.22 -25.94
N LEU A 139 -2.30 -26.77 -27.15
CA LEU A 139 -2.11 -25.35 -27.47
C LEU A 139 -3.46 -24.74 -27.85
N ASN A 140 -3.92 -23.73 -27.13
CA ASN A 140 -5.09 -22.95 -27.51
C ASN A 140 -4.68 -21.99 -28.64
N GLU A 141 -5.17 -22.23 -29.86
CA GLU A 141 -4.80 -21.44 -31.05
C GLU A 141 -5.34 -20.00 -31.00
N ASP A 142 -6.45 -19.75 -30.31
CA ASP A 142 -7.01 -18.39 -30.20
C ASP A 142 -6.16 -17.51 -29.28
N LEU A 143 -5.72 -18.09 -28.16
CA LEU A 143 -4.96 -17.38 -27.13
C LEU A 143 -3.44 -17.53 -27.29
N GLN A 144 -2.98 -18.39 -28.20
CA GLN A 144 -1.56 -18.74 -28.41
C GLN A 144 -0.84 -19.19 -27.12
N ILE A 145 -1.55 -19.86 -26.22
CA ILE A 145 -1.03 -20.38 -24.94
C ILE A 145 -1.45 -21.82 -24.70
N HIS A 146 -0.66 -22.54 -23.91
CA HIS A 146 -1.01 -23.89 -23.50
C HIS A 146 -2.20 -23.88 -22.53
N GLN A 147 -3.22 -24.67 -22.83
CA GLN A 147 -4.46 -24.72 -22.07
C GLN A 147 -4.26 -25.55 -20.79
N TRP A 148 -4.44 -24.93 -19.63
CA TRP A 148 -4.43 -25.61 -18.33
C TRP A 148 -5.69 -26.49 -18.12
N SER A 149 -5.59 -27.43 -17.19
CA SER A 149 -6.73 -28.25 -16.75
C SER A 149 -7.57 -27.56 -15.65
N ASN A 150 -8.77 -28.09 -15.43
CA ASN A 150 -9.68 -27.68 -14.35
C ASN A 150 -9.06 -27.82 -12.94
N THR A 151 -8.08 -28.71 -12.77
CA THR A 151 -7.40 -28.91 -11.48
C THR A 151 -6.35 -27.83 -11.18
N THR A 152 -6.00 -26.99 -12.14
CA THR A 152 -5.12 -25.82 -11.95
C THR A 152 -5.94 -24.54 -11.87
N ILE A 153 -6.68 -24.20 -12.94
CA ILE A 153 -7.55 -23.02 -12.96
C ILE A 153 -8.95 -23.44 -13.40
N ARG A 154 -9.96 -22.96 -12.66
CA ARG A 154 -11.37 -23.24 -12.92
C ARG A 154 -12.17 -21.94 -12.97
N LYS A 155 -13.06 -21.84 -13.95
CA LYS A 155 -14.07 -20.79 -14.02
C LYS A 155 -15.18 -21.05 -13.01
N ILE A 156 -15.47 -20.08 -12.17
CA ILE A 156 -16.53 -20.13 -11.16
C ILE A 156 -17.45 -18.93 -11.36
N THR A 157 -18.75 -19.18 -11.44
CA THR A 157 -19.74 -18.11 -11.58
C THR A 157 -20.43 -17.84 -10.25
N ARG A 158 -20.25 -16.62 -9.72
CA ARG A 158 -21.03 -16.09 -8.60
C ARG A 158 -22.35 -15.57 -9.13
N GLN A 159 -23.44 -16.22 -8.72
CA GLN A 159 -24.81 -15.77 -9.00
C GLN A 159 -25.17 -14.61 -8.07
N ASN A 160 -26.06 -13.73 -8.51
CA ASN A 160 -26.55 -12.60 -7.74
C ASN A 160 -25.41 -11.67 -7.24
N TRP A 161 -24.47 -11.32 -8.11
CA TRP A 161 -23.45 -10.32 -7.82
C TRP A 161 -24.08 -8.93 -7.76
N SER A 162 -24.14 -8.33 -6.57
CA SER A 162 -24.83 -7.07 -6.33
C SER A 162 -24.11 -5.89 -7.00
N VAL A 163 -24.86 -5.16 -7.82
CA VAL A 163 -24.46 -3.95 -8.56
C VAL A 163 -25.53 -2.88 -8.38
N ARG A 164 -25.29 -1.64 -8.81
CA ARG A 164 -26.27 -0.55 -8.72
C ARG A 164 -27.63 -0.96 -9.33
N GLY A 165 -28.69 -0.85 -8.54
CA GLY A 165 -30.06 -1.12 -8.97
C GLY A 165 -30.41 -2.58 -9.28
N GLY A 166 -29.50 -3.55 -9.06
CA GLY A 166 -29.78 -4.94 -9.42
C GLY A 166 -28.65 -5.93 -9.09
N HIS A 167 -28.63 -7.03 -9.84
CA HIS A 167 -27.62 -8.08 -9.71
C HIS A 167 -27.22 -8.61 -11.09
N VAL A 168 -25.97 -9.03 -11.22
CA VAL A 168 -25.43 -9.67 -12.42
C VAL A 168 -24.79 -11.02 -12.07
N ASN A 169 -24.43 -11.80 -13.09
CA ASN A 169 -23.60 -12.99 -12.90
C ASN A 169 -22.14 -12.61 -13.13
N LYS A 170 -21.27 -12.85 -12.13
CA LYS A 170 -19.82 -12.63 -12.26
C LYS A 170 -19.12 -13.98 -12.46
N THR A 171 -18.43 -14.15 -13.58
CA THR A 171 -17.57 -15.32 -13.83
C THR A 171 -16.13 -14.96 -13.50
N ILE A 172 -15.47 -15.82 -12.74
CA ILE A 172 -14.15 -15.58 -12.15
C ILE A 172 -13.24 -16.76 -12.52
N ASP A 173 -12.05 -16.47 -13.02
CA ASP A 173 -10.99 -17.47 -13.19
C ASP A 173 -10.27 -17.66 -11.85
N MET A 174 -10.29 -18.89 -11.34
CA MET A 174 -9.82 -19.19 -9.99
C MET A 174 -8.68 -20.20 -10.01
N MET A 175 -7.57 -19.88 -9.35
CA MET A 175 -6.49 -20.82 -9.05
C MET A 175 -6.94 -21.78 -7.95
N VAL A 176 -7.14 -23.04 -8.30
CA VAL A 176 -7.74 -24.07 -7.42
C VAL A 176 -6.74 -25.13 -6.97
N THR A 177 -5.44 -24.82 -7.04
CA THR A 177 -4.39 -25.75 -6.61
C THR A 177 -4.39 -25.93 -5.08
N PRO A 178 -3.98 -27.12 -4.57
CA PRO A 178 -4.28 -27.52 -3.19
C PRO A 178 -3.76 -26.57 -2.09
N ARG A 179 -2.51 -26.09 -2.18
CA ARG A 179 -1.93 -25.21 -1.16
C ARG A 179 -2.48 -23.80 -1.29
N VAL A 180 -2.70 -23.31 -2.51
CA VAL A 180 -3.36 -22.02 -2.74
C VAL A 180 -4.72 -22.02 -2.05
N VAL A 181 -5.54 -23.05 -2.29
CA VAL A 181 -6.86 -23.24 -1.63
C VAL A 181 -6.71 -23.24 -0.11
N ALA A 182 -5.77 -24.00 0.44
CA ALA A 182 -5.55 -24.07 1.88
C ALA A 182 -5.19 -22.71 2.49
N GLU A 183 -4.24 -21.98 1.88
CA GLU A 183 -3.79 -20.69 2.37
C GLU A 183 -4.86 -19.59 2.21
N VAL A 184 -5.64 -19.55 1.14
CA VAL A 184 -6.74 -18.55 1.03
C VAL A 184 -7.88 -18.83 1.99
N ARG A 185 -8.25 -20.10 2.21
CA ARG A 185 -9.28 -20.46 3.21
C ARG A 185 -8.87 -20.03 4.60
N LYS A 186 -7.60 -20.27 4.95
CA LYS A 186 -7.00 -19.85 6.22
C LYS A 186 -6.91 -18.33 6.34
N HIS A 187 -6.47 -17.66 5.27
CA HIS A 187 -6.31 -16.21 5.24
C HIS A 187 -7.64 -15.49 5.45
N PHE A 188 -8.65 -15.81 4.64
CA PHE A 188 -9.97 -15.17 4.72
C PHE A 188 -10.86 -15.74 5.83
N ASN A 189 -10.50 -16.86 6.47
CA ASN A 189 -11.36 -17.62 7.37
C ASN A 189 -12.68 -18.05 6.68
N CYS A 190 -12.56 -18.71 5.53
CA CYS A 190 -13.70 -19.15 4.72
C CYS A 190 -13.48 -20.54 4.12
N ASP A 191 -13.96 -21.59 4.78
CA ASP A 191 -13.77 -22.98 4.33
C ASP A 191 -14.46 -23.32 3.00
N LYS A 192 -15.44 -22.52 2.59
CA LYS A 192 -16.20 -22.72 1.34
C LYS A 192 -15.48 -22.19 0.11
N LEU A 193 -14.44 -21.37 0.30
CA LEU A 193 -13.72 -20.75 -0.80
C LEU A 193 -13.02 -21.81 -1.65
N GLU A 194 -13.21 -21.76 -2.96
CA GLU A 194 -12.76 -22.81 -3.88
C GLU A 194 -11.32 -22.64 -4.36
N GLY A 195 -10.70 -21.49 -4.10
CA GLY A 195 -9.39 -21.08 -4.59
C GLY A 195 -9.17 -19.57 -4.56
N ALA A 196 -8.07 -19.10 -5.14
CA ALA A 196 -7.72 -17.69 -5.22
C ALA A 196 -8.18 -17.09 -6.56
N GLU A 197 -8.82 -15.92 -6.53
CA GLU A 197 -9.25 -15.21 -7.75
C GLU A 197 -8.03 -14.66 -8.50
N LEU A 198 -7.98 -14.88 -9.81
CA LEU A 198 -7.02 -14.26 -10.71
C LEU A 198 -7.63 -12.98 -11.31
N GLU A 199 -6.79 -12.01 -11.59
CA GLU A 199 -7.16 -10.73 -12.19
C GLU A 199 -7.90 -10.94 -13.53
N ASP A 200 -9.01 -10.23 -13.73
CA ASP A 200 -9.83 -10.29 -14.96
C ASP A 200 -9.79 -9.00 -15.79
N GLN A 201 -9.04 -7.98 -15.35
CA GLN A 201 -8.86 -6.70 -16.02
C GLN A 201 -7.41 -6.41 -16.43
N GLY A 202 -7.16 -5.22 -16.99
CA GLY A 202 -5.81 -4.75 -17.35
C GLY A 202 -5.24 -5.32 -18.66
N GLY A 203 -5.98 -6.16 -19.39
CA GLY A 203 -5.59 -6.71 -20.69
C GLY A 203 -4.65 -7.93 -20.59
N GLU A 204 -4.12 -8.39 -21.72
CA GLU A 204 -3.35 -9.65 -21.84
C GLU A 204 -2.11 -9.72 -20.93
N GLY A 205 -1.47 -8.59 -20.63
CA GLY A 205 -0.31 -8.54 -19.74
C GLY A 205 -0.65 -8.60 -18.24
N THR A 206 -1.92 -8.40 -17.88
CA THR A 206 -2.35 -8.27 -16.48
C THR A 206 -3.32 -9.39 -16.08
N ALA A 207 -4.31 -9.66 -16.92
CA ALA A 207 -5.34 -10.65 -16.66
C ALA A 207 -4.72 -12.06 -16.61
N LEU A 208 -5.19 -12.89 -15.67
CA LEU A 208 -4.72 -14.24 -15.36
C LEU A 208 -3.27 -14.35 -14.86
N THR A 209 -2.41 -13.37 -15.11
CA THR A 209 -1.01 -13.37 -14.67
C THR A 209 -0.83 -12.78 -13.27
N HIS A 210 -1.90 -12.28 -12.64
CA HIS A 210 -1.88 -11.64 -11.33
C HIS A 210 -3.03 -12.13 -10.46
N TRP A 211 -2.90 -11.90 -9.15
CA TRP A 211 -4.01 -12.00 -8.21
C TRP A 211 -5.02 -10.87 -8.38
N GLU A 212 -6.29 -11.19 -8.14
CA GLU A 212 -7.39 -10.22 -8.10
C GLU A 212 -7.18 -9.15 -7.02
N LYS A 213 -7.02 -7.90 -7.45
CA LYS A 213 -6.66 -6.81 -6.54
C LYS A 213 -7.77 -6.46 -5.56
N ARG A 214 -9.05 -6.66 -5.89
CA ARG A 214 -10.17 -6.40 -4.98
C ARG A 214 -10.04 -7.12 -3.64
N ILE A 215 -9.59 -8.38 -3.65
CA ILE A 215 -9.54 -9.23 -2.45
C ILE A 215 -8.14 -9.41 -1.87
N LEU A 216 -7.09 -9.02 -2.61
CA LEU A 216 -5.71 -9.19 -2.19
C LEU A 216 -4.88 -7.88 -2.18
N GLU A 217 -5.42 -6.76 -2.66
CA GLU A 217 -4.87 -5.39 -2.64
C GLU A 217 -3.34 -5.26 -2.67
N ASN A 218 -2.68 -5.27 -1.51
CA ASN A 218 -1.24 -5.08 -1.37
C ASN A 218 -0.42 -6.37 -1.48
N GLU A 219 -1.02 -7.50 -1.85
CA GLU A 219 -0.28 -8.67 -2.28
C GLU A 219 0.60 -8.31 -3.48
N ALA A 220 1.88 -8.67 -3.39
CA ALA A 220 2.92 -8.23 -4.31
C ALA A 220 2.71 -8.69 -5.75
N MET A 221 1.91 -9.74 -6.00
CA MET A 221 1.54 -10.26 -7.32
C MET A 221 0.16 -9.79 -7.81
N THR A 222 -0.35 -8.67 -7.32
CA THR A 222 -1.48 -7.96 -7.94
C THR A 222 -0.99 -7.09 -9.12
N GLY A 223 -1.86 -6.83 -10.10
CA GLY A 223 -1.47 -6.20 -11.39
C GLY A 223 -1.14 -4.70 -11.36
N THR A 224 -1.05 -4.08 -10.18
CA THR A 224 -0.63 -2.66 -10.05
C THR A 224 0.22 -2.47 -8.80
N HIS A 225 1.21 -1.60 -8.90
CA HIS A 225 2.08 -1.27 -7.78
C HIS A 225 1.33 -0.68 -6.59
N THR A 226 1.62 -1.21 -5.40
CA THR A 226 1.19 -0.70 -4.10
C THR A 226 2.36 -0.12 -3.32
N GLN A 227 2.09 0.73 -2.33
CA GLN A 227 3.14 1.38 -1.53
C GLN A 227 3.82 0.40 -0.56
N SER A 228 3.05 -0.58 -0.06
CA SER A 228 3.49 -1.58 0.91
C SER A 228 3.25 -3.00 0.40
N PRO A 229 3.97 -3.46 -0.64
CA PRO A 229 3.76 -4.76 -1.26
C PRO A 229 4.16 -5.92 -0.34
N VAL A 230 3.31 -6.94 -0.29
CA VAL A 230 3.43 -8.10 0.60
C VAL A 230 3.60 -9.37 -0.21
N PHE A 231 4.76 -10.03 -0.09
CA PHE A 231 4.96 -11.38 -0.60
C PHE A 231 4.36 -12.37 0.39
N SER A 232 3.11 -12.74 0.16
CA SER A 232 2.30 -13.48 1.12
C SER A 232 2.50 -14.98 1.03
N ARG A 233 1.94 -15.72 2.00
CA ARG A 233 1.87 -17.18 1.96
C ARG A 233 1.09 -17.70 0.74
N ILE A 234 0.17 -16.90 0.18
CA ILE A 234 -0.66 -17.27 -0.96
C ILE A 234 0.20 -17.36 -2.24
N THR A 235 1.04 -16.36 -2.49
CA THR A 235 1.98 -16.39 -3.63
C THR A 235 3.01 -17.51 -3.47
N LEU A 236 3.57 -17.69 -2.27
CA LEU A 236 4.48 -18.80 -2.02
C LEU A 236 3.80 -20.17 -2.24
N ALA A 237 2.53 -20.31 -1.87
CA ALA A 237 1.75 -21.52 -2.11
C ALA A 237 1.54 -21.80 -3.60
N LEU A 238 1.30 -20.78 -4.43
CA LEU A 238 1.24 -20.97 -5.88
C LEU A 238 2.58 -21.45 -6.43
N MET A 239 3.68 -20.85 -5.98
CA MET A 239 5.01 -21.28 -6.41
C MET A 239 5.30 -22.72 -5.99
N GLU A 240 4.90 -23.15 -4.80
CA GLU A 240 5.04 -24.55 -4.39
C GLU A 240 4.11 -25.49 -5.19
N ASP A 241 2.86 -25.08 -5.42
CA ASP A 241 1.88 -25.85 -6.20
C ASP A 241 2.21 -25.97 -7.69
N SER A 242 3.20 -25.21 -8.19
CA SER A 242 3.78 -25.43 -9.51
C SER A 242 4.44 -26.82 -9.65
N GLY A 243 4.83 -27.43 -8.52
CA GLY A 243 5.58 -28.68 -8.47
C GLY A 243 7.09 -28.49 -8.70
N TRP A 244 7.57 -27.26 -8.88
CA TRP A 244 8.98 -26.97 -9.17
C TRP A 244 9.79 -26.51 -7.96
N TYR A 245 9.12 -26.01 -6.92
CA TYR A 245 9.76 -25.38 -5.77
C TYR A 245 9.19 -25.94 -4.46
N ARG A 246 9.96 -25.81 -3.38
CA ARG A 246 9.47 -25.97 -2.01
C ARG A 246 9.55 -24.62 -1.31
N ALA A 247 8.42 -24.07 -0.86
CA ALA A 247 8.42 -22.75 -0.28
C ALA A 247 8.80 -22.78 1.20
N ASN A 248 9.67 -21.85 1.60
CA ASN A 248 9.86 -21.57 3.02
C ASN A 248 8.84 -20.52 3.48
N TYR A 249 7.70 -20.99 4.00
CA TYR A 249 6.62 -20.13 4.49
C TYR A 249 7.00 -19.23 5.68
N SER A 250 8.12 -19.46 6.36
CA SER A 250 8.61 -18.54 7.41
C SER A 250 9.11 -17.21 6.85
N MET A 251 9.40 -17.16 5.54
CA MET A 251 9.83 -15.95 4.82
C MET A 251 8.65 -15.14 4.29
N ALA A 252 7.42 -15.66 4.39
CA ALA A 252 6.23 -14.94 3.94
C ALA A 252 5.96 -13.74 4.85
N SER A 253 5.64 -12.61 4.23
CA SER A 253 5.15 -11.44 4.96
C SER A 253 3.67 -11.58 5.30
N PRO A 254 3.21 -11.10 6.46
CA PRO A 254 1.79 -11.17 6.82
C PRO A 254 0.98 -10.21 5.94
N LEU A 255 -0.02 -10.75 5.25
CA LEU A 255 -1.02 -9.96 4.55
C LEU A 255 -2.14 -9.61 5.54
N SER A 256 -2.38 -8.33 5.80
CA SER A 256 -3.47 -7.86 6.66
C SER A 256 -4.79 -7.75 5.89
N TRP A 257 -4.72 -7.32 4.63
CA TRP A 257 -5.88 -7.13 3.76
C TRP A 257 -6.75 -8.40 3.65
N GLY A 258 -8.03 -8.27 4.01
CA GLY A 258 -9.00 -9.37 3.92
C GLY A 258 -8.86 -10.46 4.99
N ARG A 259 -7.84 -10.40 5.84
CA ARG A 259 -7.55 -11.48 6.80
C ARG A 259 -8.69 -11.64 7.80
N GLY A 260 -9.26 -12.85 7.87
CA GLY A 260 -10.33 -13.19 8.80
C GLY A 260 -11.70 -12.56 8.51
N LEU A 261 -11.88 -11.84 7.39
CA LEU A 261 -13.14 -11.15 7.07
C LEU A 261 -14.28 -12.07 6.61
N GLY A 262 -14.00 -13.36 6.39
CA GLY A 262 -14.96 -14.41 6.13
C GLY A 262 -15.49 -14.44 4.69
N CYS A 263 -16.39 -15.40 4.43
CA CYS A 263 -16.89 -15.68 3.09
C CYS A 263 -17.66 -14.51 2.45
N ASN A 264 -18.32 -13.66 3.25
CA ASN A 264 -19.07 -12.52 2.72
C ASN A 264 -18.14 -11.48 2.07
N PHE A 265 -16.91 -11.32 2.57
CA PHE A 265 -15.93 -10.41 1.99
C PHE A 265 -15.44 -10.92 0.63
N VAL A 266 -14.94 -12.17 0.62
CA VAL A 266 -14.24 -12.71 -0.54
C VAL A 266 -15.19 -13.16 -1.66
N MET A 267 -16.36 -13.74 -1.33
CA MET A 267 -17.27 -14.34 -2.31
C MET A 267 -18.37 -13.42 -2.85
N ARG A 268 -18.55 -12.21 -2.28
CA ARG A 268 -19.60 -11.24 -2.70
C ARG A 268 -18.98 -9.95 -3.20
N SER A 269 -19.80 -9.07 -3.77
CA SER A 269 -19.35 -7.76 -4.21
C SER A 269 -18.99 -6.85 -3.04
N CYS A 270 -18.11 -5.87 -3.26
CA CYS A 270 -17.81 -4.87 -2.24
C CYS A 270 -19.05 -4.03 -1.88
N LYS A 271 -19.99 -3.85 -2.81
CA LYS A 271 -21.31 -3.26 -2.53
C LYS A 271 -22.03 -4.04 -1.42
N ASP A 272 -22.16 -5.36 -1.57
CA ASP A 272 -22.80 -6.21 -0.57
C ASP A 272 -22.09 -6.13 0.78
N TRP A 273 -20.76 -6.16 0.78
CA TRP A 273 -19.98 -6.01 2.00
C TRP A 273 -20.27 -4.69 2.71
N ILE A 274 -20.22 -3.57 1.98
CA ILE A 274 -20.48 -2.23 2.51
C ILE A 274 -21.90 -2.15 3.08
N GLN A 275 -22.91 -2.64 2.33
CA GLN A 275 -24.31 -2.61 2.76
C GLN A 275 -24.56 -3.48 4.00
N LEU A 276 -24.04 -4.70 4.02
CA LEU A 276 -24.21 -5.63 5.15
C LEU A 276 -23.57 -5.11 6.43
N ASN A 277 -22.39 -4.50 6.36
CA ASN A 277 -21.70 -3.98 7.53
C ASN A 277 -22.32 -2.66 8.02
N ASN A 278 -22.67 -1.74 7.10
CA ASN A 278 -23.40 -0.53 7.47
C ASN A 278 -24.72 -0.84 8.18
N ALA A 279 -25.49 -1.80 7.67
CA ALA A 279 -26.76 -2.21 8.29
C ALA A 279 -26.60 -2.78 9.71
N LYS A 280 -25.42 -3.30 10.05
CA LYS A 280 -25.07 -3.83 11.37
C LYS A 280 -24.34 -2.81 12.26
N GLY A 281 -24.04 -1.61 11.75
CA GLY A 281 -23.16 -0.65 12.43
C GLY A 281 -21.73 -1.16 12.60
N HIS A 282 -21.31 -2.13 11.79
CA HIS A 282 -19.94 -2.63 11.76
C HIS A 282 -19.07 -1.80 10.82
N SER A 283 -17.75 -1.89 11.00
CA SER A 283 -16.81 -1.28 10.07
C SER A 283 -16.99 -1.83 8.66
N ILE A 284 -16.98 -0.94 7.66
CA ILE A 284 -16.97 -1.31 6.23
C ILE A 284 -15.55 -1.52 5.70
N HIS A 285 -14.54 -1.25 6.51
CA HIS A 285 -13.15 -1.47 6.16
C HIS A 285 -12.89 -2.92 5.73
N PRO A 286 -11.96 -3.14 4.79
CA PRO A 286 -11.04 -2.15 4.22
C PRO A 286 -11.63 -1.30 3.08
N PHE A 287 -12.89 -1.57 2.68
CA PHE A 287 -13.61 -0.73 1.72
C PHE A 287 -14.10 0.57 2.38
N CYS A 288 -14.47 1.56 1.56
CA CYS A 288 -14.88 2.87 2.04
C CYS A 288 -15.97 3.50 1.17
N SER A 289 -16.66 4.52 1.68
CA SER A 289 -17.78 5.18 0.97
C SER A 289 -17.68 6.71 0.98
N LYS A 290 -16.60 7.27 1.52
CA LYS A 290 -16.37 8.72 1.55
C LYS A 290 -15.73 9.16 0.24
N VAL A 291 -16.41 10.05 -0.48
CA VAL A 291 -15.85 10.66 -1.70
C VAL A 291 -14.60 11.45 -1.33
N LYS A 292 -13.51 11.28 -2.09
CA LYS A 292 -12.28 12.05 -1.91
C LYS A 292 -12.55 13.55 -2.11
N GLN A 293 -12.26 14.35 -1.09
CA GLN A 293 -12.47 15.79 -1.07
C GLN A 293 -11.14 16.56 -1.09
N ASP A 294 -11.20 17.85 -1.39
CA ASP A 294 -10.13 18.83 -1.16
C ASP A 294 -10.71 19.93 -0.27
N PRO A 295 -10.19 20.17 0.95
CA PRO A 295 -9.02 19.56 1.60
C PRO A 295 -9.11 18.03 1.83
N LEU A 296 -7.99 17.31 1.69
CA LEU A 296 -7.95 15.87 1.95
C LEU A 296 -8.24 15.56 3.44
N GLN A 297 -9.21 14.68 3.66
CA GLN A 297 -9.45 14.03 4.94
C GLN A 297 -8.81 12.63 4.90
N THR A 298 -7.81 12.40 5.75
CA THR A 298 -7.11 11.12 5.87
C THR A 298 -7.69 10.28 7.01
N GLU A 299 -7.45 8.97 6.95
CA GLU A 299 -7.80 8.00 8.00
C GLU A 299 -6.66 6.98 8.12
N CYS A 300 -6.74 6.08 9.09
CA CYS A 300 -5.74 5.02 9.24
C CYS A 300 -6.14 3.74 8.49
N THR A 301 -5.14 2.98 8.02
CA THR A 301 -5.33 1.58 7.60
C THR A 301 -5.76 0.73 8.80
N ASP A 302 -6.39 -0.43 8.54
CA ASP A 302 -6.91 -1.32 9.60
C ASP A 302 -5.83 -1.82 10.55
N ASP A 303 -4.62 -2.03 10.03
CA ASP A 303 -3.44 -2.43 10.82
C ASP A 303 -2.69 -1.23 11.43
N ARG A 304 -3.19 -0.01 11.19
CA ARG A 304 -2.62 1.28 11.58
C ARG A 304 -1.15 1.46 11.17
N ASN A 305 -0.68 0.75 10.15
CA ASN A 305 0.69 0.91 9.66
C ASN A 305 0.86 2.17 8.83
N SER A 306 -0.22 2.73 8.28
CA SER A 306 -0.14 3.84 7.33
C SER A 306 -1.26 4.84 7.49
N VAL A 307 -0.95 6.10 7.18
CA VAL A 307 -1.95 7.12 6.86
C VAL A 307 -2.48 6.83 5.45
N ALA A 308 -3.80 6.91 5.28
CA ALA A 308 -4.47 6.53 4.05
C ALA A 308 -5.67 7.44 3.76
N LEU A 309 -6.28 7.25 2.59
CA LEU A 309 -7.49 7.97 2.18
C LEU A 309 -8.42 7.03 1.42
N CYS A 310 -9.72 7.29 1.48
CA CYS A 310 -10.66 6.61 0.61
C CYS A 310 -10.43 7.02 -0.84
N ASN A 311 -10.15 6.03 -1.71
CA ASN A 311 -9.85 6.27 -3.12
C ASN A 311 -11.10 6.38 -4.03
N LEU A 312 -12.26 6.69 -3.45
CA LEU A 312 -13.51 6.92 -4.16
C LEU A 312 -13.47 8.28 -4.88
N ILE A 313 -13.57 8.25 -6.21
CA ILE A 313 -13.53 9.45 -7.06
C ILE A 313 -14.70 9.47 -8.03
N ARG A 314 -14.92 10.64 -8.63
CA ARG A 314 -15.78 10.78 -9.81
C ARG A 314 -14.96 10.55 -11.08
N HIS A 315 -15.39 9.63 -11.92
CA HIS A 315 -14.85 9.38 -13.25
C HIS A 315 -15.46 10.33 -14.28
N ASN A 316 -14.77 10.52 -15.41
CA ASN A 316 -15.25 11.35 -16.52
C ASN A 316 -16.18 10.59 -17.48
N TYR A 317 -16.49 9.33 -17.16
CA TYR A 317 -17.30 8.42 -17.95
C TYR A 317 -18.17 7.59 -16.99
N GLU A 318 -19.28 7.04 -17.51
CA GLU A 318 -20.10 6.10 -16.75
C GLU A 318 -19.36 4.79 -16.59
N LEU A 319 -19.30 4.29 -15.35
CA LEU A 319 -18.71 3.00 -15.07
C LEU A 319 -19.58 1.89 -15.68
N PRO A 320 -18.99 0.82 -16.23
CA PRO A 320 -19.74 -0.35 -16.65
C PRO A 320 -20.62 -0.89 -15.53
N GLU A 321 -21.82 -1.38 -15.87
CA GLU A 321 -22.83 -1.85 -14.89
C GLU A 321 -22.25 -2.80 -13.83
N LYS A 322 -21.40 -3.75 -14.24
CA LYS A 322 -20.73 -4.71 -13.35
C LYS A 322 -19.80 -4.09 -12.28
N TYR A 323 -19.43 -2.82 -12.44
CA TYR A 323 -18.52 -2.07 -11.57
C TYR A 323 -19.19 -0.89 -10.87
N GLN A 324 -20.51 -0.73 -11.02
CA GLN A 324 -21.28 0.30 -10.30
C GLN A 324 -21.58 -0.21 -8.88
N ASN A 325 -20.75 0.17 -7.92
CA ASN A 325 -20.73 -0.41 -6.57
C ASN A 325 -21.64 0.29 -5.54
N PHE A 326 -22.47 1.25 -5.95
CA PHE A 326 -23.31 2.05 -5.03
C PHE A 326 -24.72 2.25 -5.58
N ASP A 327 -25.72 2.12 -4.70
CA ASP A 327 -27.08 2.57 -4.97
C ASP A 327 -27.26 4.06 -4.63
N SER A 328 -26.57 4.54 -3.59
CA SER A 328 -26.54 5.92 -3.16
C SER A 328 -25.20 6.24 -2.48
N ILE A 329 -24.76 7.49 -2.59
CA ILE A 329 -23.55 8.01 -1.94
C ILE A 329 -23.91 9.31 -1.23
N SER A 330 -23.41 9.50 -0.01
CA SER A 330 -23.69 10.71 0.78
C SER A 330 -23.23 11.97 0.03
N ASN A 331 -24.10 12.98 -0.04
CA ASN A 331 -23.87 14.26 -0.72
C ASN A 331 -23.71 14.19 -2.25
N ILE A 332 -24.09 13.07 -2.87
CA ILE A 332 -24.17 12.92 -4.32
C ILE A 332 -25.64 12.88 -4.74
N LYS A 333 -25.95 13.45 -5.91
CA LYS A 333 -27.32 13.45 -6.46
C LYS A 333 -27.68 12.08 -7.01
N ASP A 334 -28.91 11.65 -6.76
CA ASP A 334 -29.48 10.43 -7.33
C ASP A 334 -29.26 10.36 -8.85
N GLY A 335 -28.68 9.26 -9.31
CA GLY A 335 -28.34 9.04 -10.71
C GLY A 335 -26.88 9.32 -11.03
N GLU A 336 -26.20 10.20 -10.29
CA GLU A 336 -24.79 10.49 -10.53
C GLU A 336 -23.85 9.39 -10.02
N GLU A 337 -24.33 8.44 -9.20
CA GLU A 337 -23.49 7.36 -8.64
C GLU A 337 -22.85 6.48 -9.72
N VAL A 338 -23.44 6.44 -10.92
CA VAL A 338 -22.89 5.70 -12.07
C VAL A 338 -21.50 6.19 -12.49
N TYR A 339 -21.12 7.41 -12.10
CA TYR A 339 -19.81 8.00 -12.34
C TYR A 339 -18.84 7.82 -11.17
N TYR A 340 -19.27 7.25 -10.04
CA TYR A 340 -18.46 7.13 -8.84
C TYR A 340 -17.99 5.70 -8.60
N GLY A 341 -16.69 5.54 -8.37
CA GLY A 341 -16.08 4.28 -8.00
C GLY A 341 -14.65 4.48 -7.52
N GLY A 342 -14.03 3.39 -7.06
CA GLY A 342 -12.60 3.36 -6.76
C GLY A 342 -11.78 3.83 -7.96
N SER A 343 -10.69 4.54 -7.68
CA SER A 343 -9.76 5.05 -8.70
C SER A 343 -8.96 3.94 -9.40
N VAL A 344 -8.90 2.73 -8.82
CA VAL A 344 -8.16 1.59 -9.33
C VAL A 344 -9.12 0.60 -10.00
N ALA A 345 -9.06 0.53 -11.34
CA ALA A 345 -9.92 -0.34 -12.13
C ALA A 345 -9.78 -1.82 -11.75
N LEU A 346 -8.54 -2.31 -11.62
CA LEU A 346 -8.19 -3.68 -11.23
C LEU A 346 -8.80 -4.13 -9.89
N ALA A 347 -9.24 -3.20 -9.04
CA ALA A 347 -9.95 -3.54 -7.80
C ALA A 347 -11.47 -3.57 -8.01
N ASP A 348 -11.95 -3.90 -9.22
CA ASP A 348 -13.36 -3.82 -9.65
C ASP A 348 -14.04 -2.46 -9.43
N HIS A 349 -13.25 -1.37 -9.44
CA HIS A 349 -13.69 -0.06 -8.98
C HIS A 349 -14.34 -0.07 -7.58
N CYS A 350 -14.02 -1.06 -6.75
CA CYS A 350 -14.36 -1.06 -5.34
C CYS A 350 -13.51 -0.01 -4.65
N PRO A 351 -14.10 0.99 -3.98
CA PRO A 351 -13.33 1.96 -3.24
C PRO A 351 -12.83 1.40 -1.91
N TYR A 352 -11.59 1.73 -1.58
CA TYR A 352 -10.92 1.28 -0.37
C TYR A 352 -9.99 2.33 0.22
N ILE A 353 -9.59 2.07 1.45
CA ILE A 353 -8.59 2.85 2.18
C ILE A 353 -7.22 2.60 1.58
N GLN A 354 -6.73 3.58 0.83
CA GLN A 354 -5.53 3.47 0.02
C GLN A 354 -4.38 4.30 0.61
N GLU A 355 -3.22 3.66 0.77
CA GLU A 355 -1.95 4.33 1.07
C GLU A 355 -1.52 5.25 -0.08
N PHE A 356 -0.83 6.34 0.22
CA PHE A 356 -0.46 7.31 -0.79
C PHE A 356 0.92 7.92 -0.56
N THR A 357 1.42 8.58 -1.58
CA THR A 357 2.64 9.39 -1.49
C THR A 357 2.29 10.86 -1.55
N TRP A 358 2.86 11.65 -0.66
CA TRP A 358 2.82 13.10 -0.74
C TRP A 358 3.69 13.56 -1.91
N ARG A 359 3.10 14.29 -2.86
CA ARG A 359 3.79 14.81 -4.04
C ARG A 359 3.73 16.34 -4.09
N ASN A 360 4.80 16.96 -4.56
CA ASN A 360 4.83 18.39 -4.90
C ASN A 360 5.35 18.55 -6.33
N LYS A 361 4.56 19.15 -7.21
CA LYS A 361 4.87 19.30 -8.65
C LYS A 361 5.36 17.98 -9.28
N ASN A 362 4.64 16.89 -9.02
CA ASN A 362 4.93 15.51 -9.46
C ASN A 362 6.18 14.85 -8.86
N VAL A 363 6.88 15.50 -7.94
CA VAL A 363 7.99 14.90 -7.20
C VAL A 363 7.49 14.33 -5.89
N THR A 364 7.69 13.02 -5.68
CA THR A 364 7.45 12.36 -4.38
C THR A 364 8.31 13.01 -3.30
N ILE A 365 7.66 13.46 -2.22
CA ILE A 365 8.30 14.05 -1.05
C ILE A 365 8.49 12.98 0.03
N ARG A 366 7.42 12.24 0.34
CA ARG A 366 7.39 11.19 1.37
C ARG A 366 6.21 10.24 1.14
N GLY A 367 6.33 8.99 1.58
CA GLY A 367 5.23 8.04 1.67
C GLY A 367 4.33 8.29 2.89
N SER A 368 3.30 7.47 3.06
CA SER A 368 2.36 7.57 4.18
C SER A 368 2.51 6.46 5.24
N HIS A 369 3.38 5.47 5.00
CA HIS A 369 3.65 4.37 5.92
C HIS A 369 4.48 4.82 7.13
N CYS A 370 4.00 4.52 8.34
CA CYS A 370 4.48 5.07 9.61
C CYS A 370 5.84 4.51 10.05
N HIS A 371 6.25 3.33 9.59
CA HIS A 371 7.51 2.71 10.03
C HIS A 371 8.79 3.26 9.36
N PHE A 372 8.65 3.96 8.23
CA PHE A 372 9.81 4.46 7.48
C PHE A 372 10.24 5.83 7.99
N VAL A 373 11.47 5.91 8.52
CA VAL A 373 12.03 7.14 9.11
C VAL A 373 12.15 8.25 8.06
N GLU A 374 12.34 7.88 6.80
CA GLU A 374 12.42 8.79 5.65
C GLU A 374 11.11 9.55 5.42
N ASN A 375 9.99 9.06 5.96
CA ASN A 375 8.68 9.70 5.86
C ASN A 375 8.43 10.77 6.95
N ASN A 376 9.39 11.05 7.84
CA ASN A 376 9.25 12.14 8.80
C ASN A 376 9.06 13.49 8.09
N PRO A 377 8.03 14.29 8.46
CA PRO A 377 7.93 15.66 7.97
C PRO A 377 9.13 16.49 8.42
N LYS A 378 9.52 17.47 7.61
CA LYS A 378 10.48 18.49 8.05
C LYS A 378 9.89 19.28 9.23
N ALA A 379 10.72 19.73 10.17
CA ALA A 379 10.28 20.39 11.39
C ALA A 379 9.37 21.60 11.12
N GLU A 380 9.70 22.41 10.10
CA GLU A 380 8.93 23.58 9.68
C GLU A 380 7.59 23.25 8.98
N LYS A 381 7.35 21.96 8.70
CA LYS A 381 6.11 21.44 8.11
C LYS A 381 5.45 20.35 8.96
N ASN A 382 5.85 20.20 10.22
CA ASN A 382 5.35 19.16 11.10
C ASN A 382 4.26 19.68 12.05
N TYR A 383 3.16 20.15 11.48
CA TYR A 383 2.05 20.81 12.19
C TYR A 383 1.44 19.94 13.27
N ALA A 384 1.28 18.65 12.98
CA ALA A 384 0.65 17.69 13.88
C ALA A 384 1.66 16.97 14.78
N LEU A 385 2.94 17.37 14.77
CA LEU A 385 4.03 16.77 15.54
C LEU A 385 4.14 15.25 15.35
N GLU A 386 3.97 14.83 14.09
CA GLU A 386 4.09 13.44 13.65
C GLU A 386 5.52 12.92 13.85
N SER A 387 5.65 11.62 14.11
CA SER A 387 6.92 10.92 14.20
C SER A 387 6.82 9.57 13.51
N TYR A 388 7.67 9.35 12.52
CA TYR A 388 7.77 8.12 11.76
C TYR A 388 8.99 7.29 12.19
N GLY A 389 8.84 5.97 12.23
CA GLY A 389 9.87 5.01 12.61
C GLY A 389 9.27 3.69 13.09
N GLN A 390 10.11 2.69 13.35
CA GLN A 390 9.68 1.33 13.73
C GLN A 390 8.73 1.25 14.94
N GLY A 391 8.74 2.26 15.82
CA GLY A 391 7.85 2.36 16.99
C GLY A 391 6.62 3.24 16.77
N SER A 392 6.27 3.56 15.53
CA SER A 392 5.19 4.49 15.19
C SER A 392 4.03 3.82 14.47
N LYS A 393 2.81 4.23 14.81
CA LYS A 393 1.56 3.78 14.18
C LYS A 393 0.70 4.97 13.81
N CYS A 394 -0.28 4.73 12.95
CA CYS A 394 -1.27 5.71 12.54
C CYS A 394 -2.34 5.87 13.63
N PHE A 395 -2.60 7.11 14.02
CA PHE A 395 -3.66 7.50 14.93
C PHE A 395 -4.61 8.48 14.26
N ASP A 396 -5.90 8.26 14.45
CA ASP A 396 -6.93 9.14 13.93
C ASP A 396 -6.92 10.46 14.71
N HIS A 397 -7.11 11.57 13.99
CA HIS A 397 -7.27 12.89 14.57
C HIS A 397 -8.73 13.13 14.94
N GLY A 398 -8.99 14.13 15.80
CA GLY A 398 -10.36 14.60 16.02
C GLY A 398 -10.91 15.37 14.82
N ASP A 399 -12.20 15.74 14.86
CA ASP A 399 -12.93 16.38 13.74
C ASP A 399 -12.46 17.78 13.32
N ALA A 400 -11.42 18.31 13.97
CA ALA A 400 -10.90 19.64 13.72
C ALA A 400 -9.48 19.57 13.16
N MET A 401 -9.17 20.47 12.23
CA MET A 401 -7.83 20.63 11.69
C MET A 401 -6.82 20.98 12.78
N TRP A 402 -5.58 20.50 12.61
CA TRP A 402 -4.47 20.92 13.45
C TRP A 402 -4.07 22.35 13.15
N GLU A 403 -3.76 23.09 14.20
CA GLU A 403 -3.45 24.51 14.17
C GLU A 403 -2.09 24.78 14.82
N GLU A 404 -1.26 25.59 14.17
CA GLU A 404 -0.05 26.18 14.73
C GLU A 404 -0.27 27.69 14.96
N ARG A 405 -0.01 28.17 16.17
CA ARG A 405 -0.06 29.61 16.49
C ARG A 405 1.23 30.10 17.10
N ASN A 406 1.70 31.24 16.62
CA ASN A 406 2.63 32.09 17.37
C ASN A 406 2.01 33.49 17.51
N CYS A 407 2.75 34.42 18.13
CA CYS A 407 2.18 35.74 18.44
C CYS A 407 1.86 36.62 17.23
N HIS A 408 2.34 36.25 16.04
CA HIS A 408 2.23 37.05 14.82
C HIS A 408 1.38 36.35 13.75
N HIS A 409 1.30 35.02 13.81
CA HIS A 409 0.74 34.20 12.75
C HIS A 409 -0.01 33.00 13.31
N THR A 410 -1.09 32.65 12.61
CA THR A 410 -1.80 31.39 12.75
C THR A 410 -1.70 30.64 11.44
N ARG A 411 -1.45 29.33 11.49
CA ARG A 411 -1.38 28.45 10.34
C ARG A 411 -2.27 27.24 10.58
N GLU A 412 -3.12 26.94 9.61
CA GLU A 412 -3.93 25.73 9.57
C GLU A 412 -3.47 24.89 8.38
N TRP A 413 -3.23 23.60 8.61
CA TRP A 413 -2.81 22.70 7.54
C TRP A 413 -4.02 22.19 6.75
N GLN A 414 -3.88 22.11 5.42
CA GLN A 414 -4.98 21.75 4.53
C GLN A 414 -5.35 20.27 4.57
N HIS A 415 -4.62 19.41 5.28
CA HIS A 415 -4.92 17.97 5.33
C HIS A 415 -5.01 17.49 6.78
N TRP A 416 -6.03 16.71 7.11
CA TRP A 416 -6.24 16.29 8.50
C TRP A 416 -7.00 14.97 8.55
N GLY A 417 -7.02 14.34 9.72
CA GLY A 417 -7.86 13.17 9.98
C GLY A 417 -7.07 11.98 10.50
N SER A 418 -5.76 11.92 10.23
CA SER A 418 -4.85 10.95 10.84
C SER A 418 -3.39 11.39 10.71
N GLY A 419 -2.52 10.81 11.55
CA GLY A 419 -1.08 11.04 11.49
C GLY A 419 -0.30 9.92 12.19
N CYS A 420 1.01 9.85 11.93
CA CYS A 420 1.87 8.82 12.53
C CYS A 420 2.49 9.32 13.84
N TYR A 421 2.37 8.51 14.91
CA TYR A 421 2.93 8.83 16.23
C TYR A 421 3.61 7.63 16.84
N ARG A 422 4.64 7.90 17.64
CA ARG A 422 5.25 6.88 18.49
C ARG A 422 4.28 6.44 19.57
N TYR A 423 4.32 5.17 19.95
CA TYR A 423 3.51 4.66 21.04
C TYR A 423 4.30 3.72 21.96
N ASN A 424 3.75 3.43 23.13
CA ASN A 424 4.25 2.41 24.05
C ASN A 424 3.09 1.70 24.73
N CYS A 425 3.29 0.42 25.04
CA CYS A 425 2.37 -0.40 25.81
C CYS A 425 2.99 -0.61 27.20
N SER A 426 2.39 -0.03 28.23
CA SER A 426 2.85 -0.19 29.62
C SER A 426 1.71 -0.01 30.61
N ASP A 427 1.82 -0.65 31.77
CA ASP A 427 0.80 -0.64 32.84
C ASP A 427 -0.58 -1.14 32.36
N GLY A 428 -0.61 -2.06 31.41
CA GLY A 428 -1.84 -2.55 30.77
C GLY A 428 -2.59 -1.48 29.96
N ARG A 429 -1.89 -0.42 29.51
CA ARG A 429 -2.46 0.69 28.74
C ARG A 429 -1.60 1.06 27.53
N LEU A 430 -2.27 1.68 26.55
CA LEU A 430 -1.64 2.34 25.42
C LEU A 430 -1.26 3.77 25.78
N HIS A 431 -0.04 4.18 25.45
CA HIS A 431 0.48 5.54 25.61
C HIS A 431 0.97 6.07 24.27
N ILE A 432 0.47 7.24 23.86
CA ILE A 432 0.80 7.89 22.60
C ILE A 432 1.76 9.05 22.89
N PHE A 433 2.85 9.16 22.13
CA PHE A 433 3.82 10.24 22.27
C PHE A 433 3.57 11.33 21.21
N VAL A 434 3.44 12.57 21.68
CA VAL A 434 3.33 13.76 20.83
C VAL A 434 4.40 14.75 21.26
N GLY A 435 5.39 14.97 20.40
CA GLY A 435 6.63 15.65 20.78
C GLY A 435 7.34 14.89 21.91
N ASN A 436 7.62 15.59 23.02
CA ASN A 436 8.28 15.02 24.20
C ASN A 436 7.29 14.54 25.28
N TYR A 437 5.99 14.57 24.99
CA TYR A 437 4.94 14.30 25.97
C TYR A 437 4.24 12.98 25.69
N SER A 438 3.82 12.30 26.77
CA SER A 438 3.09 11.03 26.71
C SER A 438 1.64 11.22 27.13
N TYR A 439 0.74 10.63 26.35
CA TYR A 439 -0.70 10.68 26.56
C TYR A 439 -1.27 9.26 26.68
N THR A 440 -1.78 8.92 27.86
CA THR A 440 -2.37 7.60 28.12
C THR A 440 -3.80 7.49 27.59
N CYS A 441 -4.13 6.38 26.95
CA CYS A 441 -5.47 5.99 26.55
C CYS A 441 -6.15 5.13 27.62
N TYR A 442 -7.33 5.56 28.06
CA TYR A 442 -8.14 4.89 29.09
C TYR A 442 -9.28 4.05 28.51
N PHE A 443 -9.79 4.44 27.33
CA PHE A 443 -10.82 3.70 26.61
C PHE A 443 -10.80 3.99 25.10
N PRO A 444 -11.32 3.07 24.26
CA PRO A 444 -11.45 3.30 22.82
C PRO A 444 -12.36 4.50 22.51
N GLY A 445 -11.95 5.36 21.59
CA GLY A 445 -12.67 6.59 21.22
C GLY A 445 -12.41 7.78 22.15
N GLN A 446 -11.55 7.66 23.17
CA GLN A 446 -11.15 8.80 24.00
C GLN A 446 -10.46 9.87 23.14
N LYS A 447 -10.96 11.11 23.21
CA LYS A 447 -10.36 12.27 22.55
C LYS A 447 -9.29 12.91 23.45
N LEU A 448 -8.04 12.84 23.03
CA LEU A 448 -6.89 13.48 23.68
C LEU A 448 -6.71 14.87 23.06
N SER A 449 -6.98 15.93 23.83
CA SER A 449 -6.72 17.31 23.39
C SER A 449 -5.24 17.65 23.56
N ILE A 450 -4.60 18.04 22.47
CA ILE A 450 -3.18 18.40 22.41
C ILE A 450 -3.08 19.92 22.33
N SER A 451 -2.26 20.51 23.21
CA SER A 451 -1.91 21.94 23.20
C SER A 451 -0.49 22.08 23.74
N ILE A 452 0.52 22.04 22.86
CA ILE A 452 1.93 22.01 23.27
C ILE A 452 2.78 22.97 22.44
N SER A 453 3.77 23.58 23.07
CA SER A 453 4.73 24.48 22.43
C SER A 453 5.92 23.69 21.90
N ALA A 454 6.20 23.80 20.60
CA ALA A 454 7.37 23.24 19.96
C ALA A 454 7.84 24.16 18.83
N ASN A 455 9.16 24.26 18.61
CA ASN A 455 9.75 25.07 17.53
C ASN A 455 9.26 26.54 17.49
N ASP A 456 9.01 27.17 18.64
CA ASP A 456 8.43 28.52 18.79
C ASP A 456 6.96 28.69 18.32
N TRP A 457 6.24 27.57 18.13
CA TRP A 457 4.81 27.55 17.80
C TRP A 457 4.02 26.77 18.87
N LEU A 458 2.80 27.22 19.14
CA LEU A 458 1.81 26.47 19.90
C LEU A 458 1.01 25.60 18.94
N HIS A 459 1.15 24.28 19.06
CA HIS A 459 0.43 23.28 18.29
C HIS A 459 -0.84 22.87 19.01
N ARG A 460 -1.99 22.91 18.32
CA ARG A 460 -3.29 22.52 18.83
C ARG A 460 -3.96 21.51 17.92
N GLY A 461 -4.48 20.44 18.52
CA GLY A 461 -5.16 19.39 17.80
C GLY A 461 -5.75 18.35 18.74
N ALA A 462 -6.16 17.22 18.18
CA ALA A 462 -6.62 16.11 18.99
C ALA A 462 -6.30 14.77 18.34
N LEU A 463 -6.02 13.77 19.19
CA LEU A 463 -5.88 12.36 18.79
C LEU A 463 -7.04 11.55 19.36
N ILE A 464 -7.47 10.52 18.64
CA ILE A 464 -8.49 9.57 19.07
C ILE A 464 -7.80 8.27 19.47
N CYS A 465 -8.04 7.82 20.70
CA CYS A 465 -7.48 6.57 21.20
C CYS A 465 -8.12 5.36 20.52
N PRO A 466 -7.33 4.46 19.91
CA PRO A 466 -7.83 3.17 19.46
C PRO A 466 -8.07 2.21 20.64
N SER A 467 -8.48 0.98 20.33
CA SER A 467 -8.55 -0.06 21.35
C SER A 467 -7.16 -0.42 21.88
N CYS A 468 -7.05 -0.66 23.18
CA CYS A 468 -5.81 -1.20 23.76
C CYS A 468 -5.53 -2.59 23.18
N GLU A 469 -6.56 -3.42 23.02
CA GLU A 469 -6.40 -4.79 22.51
C GLU A 469 -5.84 -4.81 21.09
N GLU A 470 -6.33 -3.91 20.24
CA GLU A 470 -5.88 -3.74 18.85
C GLU A 470 -4.39 -3.35 18.76
N MET A 471 -3.91 -2.53 19.69
CA MET A 471 -2.56 -1.96 19.64
C MET A 471 -1.53 -2.71 20.49
N CYS A 472 -1.96 -3.28 21.61
CA CYS A 472 -1.12 -3.81 22.67
C CYS A 472 -1.49 -5.24 23.09
N GLY A 473 -2.53 -5.86 22.53
CA GLY A 473 -2.99 -7.20 22.91
C GLY A 473 -1.89 -8.26 22.76
N GLU A 474 -1.23 -8.31 21.59
CA GLU A 474 -0.10 -9.23 21.38
C GLU A 474 1.08 -8.95 22.33
N TYR A 475 1.35 -7.67 22.61
CA TYR A 475 2.46 -7.26 23.48
C TYR A 475 2.26 -7.69 24.94
N PHE A 476 1.04 -7.51 25.48
CA PHE A 476 0.70 -7.90 26.84
C PHE A 476 0.48 -9.42 26.94
N GLY A 477 -0.19 -10.03 25.95
CA GLY A 477 -0.39 -11.48 25.91
C GLY A 477 0.93 -12.27 25.89
N ALA A 478 1.98 -11.76 25.21
CA ALA A 478 3.32 -12.35 25.26
C ALA A 478 4.00 -12.29 26.64
N ARG A 479 3.42 -11.56 27.59
CA ARG A 479 3.89 -11.37 28.98
C ARG A 479 2.89 -11.88 30.02
N ASP A 480 1.86 -12.61 29.60
CA ASP A 480 0.74 -13.03 30.46
C ASP A 480 0.04 -11.83 31.17
N GLU A 481 0.05 -10.67 30.51
CA GLU A 481 -0.65 -9.45 30.93
C GLU A 481 -1.86 -9.21 30.02
N GLU A 482 -2.82 -8.40 30.49
CA GLU A 482 -3.99 -8.01 29.71
C GLU A 482 -4.18 -6.49 29.69
N CYS A 483 -4.82 -6.00 28.63
CA CYS A 483 -5.28 -4.63 28.56
C CYS A 483 -6.29 -4.33 29.67
N ARG A 484 -6.07 -3.25 30.43
CA ARG A 484 -7.00 -2.83 31.48
C ARG A 484 -8.36 -2.47 30.90
N LEU A 485 -9.41 -2.78 31.67
CA LEU A 485 -10.77 -2.38 31.35
C LEU A 485 -10.92 -0.85 31.28
N ARG A 486 -12.02 -0.43 30.69
CA ARG A 486 -12.43 0.97 30.59
C ARG A 486 -12.44 1.61 31.99
N GLU A 487 -11.69 2.68 32.14
CA GLU A 487 -11.68 3.54 33.34
C GLU A 487 -12.05 4.97 32.96
N GLU A 488 -12.49 5.75 33.94
CA GLU A 488 -12.75 7.17 33.74
C GLU A 488 -11.44 7.90 33.41
N ALA A 489 -11.46 8.69 32.34
CA ALA A 489 -10.28 9.45 31.94
C ALA A 489 -9.98 10.53 33.00
N PRO A 490 -8.70 10.76 33.32
CA PRO A 490 -8.31 11.82 34.23
C PRO A 490 -8.72 13.18 33.67
N PRO A 491 -8.91 14.18 34.55
CA PRO A 491 -9.23 15.54 34.11
C PRO A 491 -8.15 16.09 33.17
N LEU A 492 -8.57 16.96 32.23
CA LEU A 492 -7.72 17.50 31.15
C LEU A 492 -6.44 18.19 31.65
N ASN A 493 -6.43 18.67 32.88
CA ASN A 493 -5.26 19.30 33.52
C ASN A 493 -4.13 18.31 33.86
N LYS A 494 -4.37 17.00 33.79
CA LYS A 494 -3.31 15.99 33.95
C LYS A 494 -2.40 15.91 32.72
N TYR A 495 -2.88 16.33 31.56
CA TYR A 495 -2.09 16.38 30.34
C TYR A 495 -1.43 17.75 30.15
N PRO A 496 -0.26 17.82 29.49
CA PRO A 496 0.42 19.07 29.18
C PRO A 496 -0.50 20.02 28.42
N ARG A 497 -0.49 21.29 28.83
CA ARG A 497 -1.30 22.33 28.19
C ARG A 497 -0.55 23.66 28.23
N ASP A 498 0.11 23.95 27.12
CA ASP A 498 0.83 25.20 26.93
C ASP A 498 -0.11 26.30 26.44
N TYR A 499 0.21 27.53 26.83
CA TYR A 499 -0.51 28.74 26.46
C TYR A 499 0.46 29.73 25.82
N LEU A 500 0.06 30.27 24.69
CA LEU A 500 0.82 31.30 23.99
C LEU A 500 0.70 32.63 24.75
N GLN A 501 1.80 33.11 25.32
CA GLN A 501 1.87 34.42 25.97
C GLN A 501 2.48 35.45 25.00
N CYS A 502 1.65 36.34 24.48
CA CYS A 502 2.09 37.41 23.60
C CYS A 502 2.15 38.72 24.38
N GLY A 503 3.37 39.16 24.69
CA GLY A 503 3.59 40.48 25.26
C GLY A 503 3.51 41.54 24.16
N ALA A 504 2.75 42.61 24.40
CA ALA A 504 3.04 43.87 23.71
C ALA A 504 4.39 44.35 24.25
N SER A 505 5.46 44.25 23.48
CA SER A 505 6.73 44.87 23.86
C SER A 505 6.48 46.36 24.06
N ALA A 506 6.56 46.78 25.32
CA ALA A 506 6.29 48.11 25.77
C ALA A 506 7.16 49.14 25.04
N LEU A 507 6.53 50.25 24.67
CA LEU A 507 7.12 51.54 24.27
C LEU A 507 7.97 52.19 25.40
N SER A 508 8.65 51.42 26.24
CA SER A 508 9.37 51.91 27.42
C SER A 508 10.86 51.60 27.36
N ALA A 509 11.55 52.13 26.34
CA ALA A 509 13.00 52.16 26.31
C ALA A 509 13.54 53.43 25.62
N LEU A 510 12.97 54.60 25.96
CA LEU A 510 13.57 55.91 25.61
C LEU A 510 13.44 56.97 26.73
N TYR A 511 12.99 56.61 27.93
CA TYR A 511 12.82 57.56 29.04
C TYR A 511 13.59 57.16 30.32
N TRP A 512 14.77 56.56 30.20
CA TRP A 512 15.62 56.24 31.37
C TRP A 512 17.11 56.52 31.14
N TYR A 513 17.44 57.60 30.42
CA TYR A 513 18.75 58.24 30.47
C TYR A 513 18.60 59.75 30.61
N HIS A 514 18.25 60.20 31.82
CA HIS A 514 18.81 61.39 32.44
C HIS A 514 18.36 61.41 33.91
N GLN A 515 19.07 60.61 34.72
CA GLN A 515 19.09 60.79 36.17
C GLN A 515 19.82 62.10 36.54
N PRO A 516 19.42 62.76 37.63
CA PRO A 516 19.95 64.04 38.08
C PRO A 516 21.14 63.83 39.04
N ILE A 517 22.34 64.26 38.66
CA ILE A 517 23.41 64.55 39.61
C ILE A 517 24.14 65.78 39.10
N PHE A 518 23.84 66.96 39.66
CA PHE A 518 24.82 68.01 39.91
C PHE A 518 24.22 69.02 40.90
N LEU A 519 24.08 68.54 42.15
CA LEU A 519 23.85 69.39 43.32
C LEU A 519 25.19 69.48 44.05
N ALA A 520 26.12 70.27 43.50
CA ALA A 520 27.34 70.72 44.15
C ALA A 520 27.99 71.90 43.39
N ILE A 521 27.22 72.96 43.14
CA ILE A 521 27.77 74.33 43.05
C ILE A 521 26.88 75.20 43.93
N VAL A 522 27.19 75.19 45.22
CA VAL A 522 26.79 76.23 46.15
C VAL A 522 27.69 77.43 45.88
N SER A 523 27.06 78.62 45.87
CA SER A 523 27.66 79.97 45.94
C SER A 523 27.87 80.72 44.63
N MET A 524 27.30 81.95 44.61
CA MET A 524 27.25 82.98 43.54
C MET A 524 26.19 82.72 42.46
N ALA A 525 25.13 83.49 42.27
CA ALA A 525 24.83 84.84 42.72
C ALA A 525 23.31 85.07 42.73
N ILE A 526 22.74 85.25 43.93
CA ILE A 526 21.62 86.16 44.11
C ILE A 526 22.23 87.56 44.08
N VAL A 527 22.41 88.10 42.88
CA VAL A 527 22.67 89.53 42.69
C VAL A 527 22.00 89.91 41.37
N LEU A 528 21.00 90.79 41.48
CA LEU A 528 20.36 91.59 40.43
C LEU A 528 19.10 91.02 39.76
N LEU A 529 18.00 91.10 40.52
CA LEU A 529 16.95 92.05 40.14
C LEU A 529 17.60 93.39 39.79
N SER A 530 17.61 93.79 38.53
CA SER A 530 17.12 95.12 38.13
C SER A 530 17.26 95.34 36.63
N ARG A 531 16.24 96.02 36.09
CA ARG A 531 16.25 96.79 34.83
C ARG A 531 16.29 95.95 33.56
N SER A 532 15.56 96.27 32.51
CA SER A 532 14.68 97.38 32.16
C SER A 532 14.39 97.15 30.67
N ARG A 533 13.15 97.42 30.22
CA ARG A 533 12.79 98.00 28.90
C ARG A 533 13.71 97.60 27.72
N ARG A 534 13.21 96.93 26.69
CA ARG A 534 12.24 97.45 25.72
C ARG A 534 11.90 96.34 24.74
#